data_AF-A0A6V8LM94-F1
#
_entry.id   AF-A0A6V8LM94-F1
#
_cell.length_a   1.000
_cell.length_b   1.000
_cell.length_c   1.000
_cell.angle_alpha   90.00
_cell.angle_beta   90.00
_cell.angle_gamma   90.00
#
_symmetry.space_group_name_H-M   'P 1'
#
loop_
_entity.id
_entity.type
_entity.pdbx_description
1 polymer ?
#
loop_
_entity_poly.entity_id
_entity_poly.type
_entity_poly.pdbx_seq_one_letter_code
_entity_poly.pdbx_strand_id
1 'polypeptide(L)'
;MCAAAAVPVALLFFGFAAVYAAVSGEYAALPWALAIFATVVAPAVLFVGAFALAVPLLLPAPLFRVLFVGYWFWGNAISPVAMPTLAQTVIAPIGDYPMRVLFGFSSRDGTLVGPQPGASLNFLRPDPTPFTAWLSIAILLAIAALVLYAAEAARARTTR
;
A
#
# COMPACT_ATOMS: atom_id res chain seq x y z
N MET A 1 13.86 7.27 -9.51
CA MET A 1 14.26 6.96 -8.12
C MET A 1 13.30 5.96 -7.45
N CYS A 2 11.96 6.13 -7.53
CA CYS A 2 11.01 5.11 -7.04
C CYS A 2 11.19 3.72 -7.69
N ALA A 3 11.56 3.67 -8.98
CA ALA A 3 11.86 2.43 -9.68
C ALA A 3 12.96 1.60 -8.99
N ALA A 4 14.00 2.22 -8.44
CA ALA A 4 15.10 1.49 -7.79
C ALA A 4 14.65 0.81 -6.48
N ALA A 5 13.70 1.39 -5.75
CA ALA A 5 13.11 0.78 -4.55
C ALA A 5 12.09 -0.33 -4.91
N ALA A 6 11.43 -0.22 -6.07
CA ALA A 6 10.45 -1.19 -6.53
C ALA A 6 11.09 -2.45 -7.14
N VAL A 7 12.30 -2.34 -7.71
CA VAL A 7 12.98 -3.46 -8.38
C VAL A 7 13.17 -4.68 -7.46
N PRO A 8 13.72 -4.57 -6.23
CA PRO A 8 13.86 -5.73 -5.35
C PRO A 8 12.52 -6.39 -5.03
N VAL A 9 11.48 -5.59 -4.79
CA VAL A 9 10.12 -6.09 -4.49
C VAL A 9 9.54 -6.84 -5.70
N ALA A 10 9.67 -6.27 -6.89
CA ALA A 10 9.19 -6.88 -8.12
C ALA A 10 9.94 -8.19 -8.42
N LEU A 11 11.26 -8.21 -8.30
CA LEU A 11 12.07 -9.41 -8.52
C LEU A 11 11.70 -10.53 -7.56
N LEU A 12 11.55 -10.23 -6.27
CA LEU A 12 11.11 -11.22 -5.30
C LEU A 12 9.70 -11.72 -5.61
N PHE A 13 8.75 -10.81 -5.85
CA PHE A 13 7.36 -11.16 -6.10
C PHE A 13 7.19 -12.04 -7.35
N PHE A 14 7.76 -11.63 -8.49
CA PHE A 14 7.68 -12.41 -9.73
C PHE A 14 8.57 -13.65 -9.70
N GLY A 15 9.70 -13.61 -8.99
CA GLY A 15 10.54 -14.79 -8.75
C GLY A 15 9.80 -15.88 -7.99
N PHE A 16 9.10 -15.52 -6.91
CA PHE A 16 8.23 -16.44 -6.17
C PHE A 16 7.09 -16.98 -7.05
N ALA A 17 6.43 -16.12 -7.82
CA ALA A 17 5.38 -16.56 -8.73
C ALA A 17 5.89 -17.55 -9.80
N ALA A 18 7.10 -17.33 -10.33
CA ALA A 18 7.72 -18.22 -11.30
C ALA A 18 8.13 -19.57 -10.69
N VAL A 19 8.73 -19.56 -9.50
CA VAL A 19 9.07 -20.79 -8.77
C VAL A 19 7.79 -21.55 -8.43
N TYR A 20 6.76 -20.88 -7.93
CA TYR A 20 5.46 -21.50 -7.65
C TYR A 20 4.88 -22.16 -8.90
N ALA A 21 4.77 -21.43 -10.01
CA ALA A 21 4.26 -21.96 -11.28
C ALA A 21 5.06 -23.19 -11.77
N ALA A 22 6.39 -23.19 -11.62
CA ALA A 22 7.23 -24.30 -12.02
C ALA A 22 7.05 -25.54 -11.12
N VAL A 23 6.86 -25.35 -9.81
CA VAL A 23 6.72 -26.45 -8.85
C VAL A 23 5.30 -27.02 -8.83
N SER A 24 4.26 -26.18 -8.93
CA SER A 24 2.86 -26.62 -8.93
C SER A 24 2.34 -27.02 -10.31
N GLY A 25 3.02 -26.60 -11.39
CA GLY A 25 2.53 -26.72 -12.76
C GLY A 25 1.43 -25.71 -13.11
N GLU A 26 1.07 -24.81 -12.20
CA GLU A 26 0.01 -23.82 -12.39
C GLU A 26 0.53 -22.54 -13.04
N TYR A 27 0.83 -22.58 -14.34
CA TYR A 27 1.33 -21.41 -15.08
C TYR A 27 0.34 -20.24 -15.14
N ALA A 28 -0.94 -20.47 -14.87
CA ALA A 28 -1.94 -19.42 -14.68
C ALA A 28 -1.58 -18.47 -13.51
N ALA A 29 -0.72 -18.89 -12.58
CA ALA A 29 -0.24 -18.04 -11.49
C ALA A 29 0.54 -16.81 -12.00
N LEU A 30 1.17 -16.86 -13.17
CA LEU A 30 1.96 -15.75 -13.72
C LEU A 30 1.11 -14.52 -14.10
N PRO A 31 0.04 -14.66 -14.92
CA PRO A 31 -0.86 -13.52 -15.18
C PRO A 31 -1.58 -13.03 -13.92
N TRP A 32 -1.92 -13.92 -12.98
CA TRP A 32 -2.48 -13.51 -11.69
C TRP A 32 -1.49 -12.73 -10.83
N ALA A 33 -0.23 -13.12 -10.81
CA ALA A 33 0.84 -12.37 -10.16
C ALA A 33 0.95 -10.97 -10.76
N LEU A 34 0.91 -10.84 -12.09
CA LEU A 34 0.90 -9.51 -12.72
C LEU A 34 -0.31 -8.67 -12.27
N ALA A 35 -1.51 -9.25 -12.24
CA ALA A 35 -2.72 -8.57 -11.79
C ALA A 35 -2.61 -8.10 -10.32
N ILE A 36 -2.14 -8.96 -9.43
CA ILE A 36 -1.94 -8.64 -8.00
C ILE A 36 -0.85 -7.58 -7.85
N PHE A 37 0.25 -7.70 -8.58
CA PHE A 37 1.33 -6.73 -8.53
C PHE A 37 0.82 -5.34 -8.96
N ALA A 38 0.08 -5.25 -10.06
CA ALA A 38 -0.42 -3.99 -10.58
C ALA A 38 -1.46 -3.33 -9.68
N THR A 39 -2.31 -4.11 -8.99
CA THR A 39 -3.46 -3.59 -8.23
C THR A 39 -3.23 -3.50 -6.73
N VAL A 40 -2.26 -4.23 -6.17
CA VAL A 40 -1.97 -4.28 -4.73
C VAL A 40 -0.57 -3.74 -4.45
N VAL A 41 0.45 -4.34 -5.06
CA VAL A 41 1.86 -4.07 -4.72
C VAL A 41 2.34 -2.72 -5.27
N ALA A 42 2.06 -2.43 -6.53
CA ALA A 42 2.56 -1.23 -7.20
C ALA A 42 2.01 0.07 -6.57
N PRO A 43 0.70 0.21 -6.29
CA PRO A 43 0.17 1.40 -5.62
C PRO A 43 0.80 1.61 -4.23
N ALA A 44 0.95 0.52 -3.46
CA ALA A 44 1.58 0.53 -2.14
C ALA A 44 3.04 1.02 -2.20
N VAL A 45 3.85 0.43 -3.07
CA VAL A 45 5.27 0.77 -3.23
C VAL A 45 5.45 2.19 -3.75
N LEU A 46 4.59 2.64 -4.67
CA LEU A 46 4.62 4.02 -5.16
C LEU A 46 4.26 5.03 -4.07
N PHE A 47 3.23 4.75 -3.29
CA PHE A 47 2.83 5.56 -2.14
C PHE A 47 3.96 5.66 -1.11
N VAL A 48 4.47 4.53 -0.63
CA VAL A 48 5.55 4.48 0.36
C VAL A 48 6.82 5.13 -0.19
N GLY A 49 7.17 4.84 -1.44
CA GLY A 49 8.33 5.41 -2.12
C GLY A 49 8.25 6.93 -2.24
N ALA A 50 7.07 7.48 -2.54
CA ALA A 50 6.87 8.92 -2.60
C ALA A 50 7.15 9.60 -1.25
N PHE A 51 6.59 9.08 -0.15
CA PHE A 51 6.87 9.59 1.18
C PHE A 51 8.35 9.39 1.59
N ALA A 52 8.96 8.26 1.24
CA ALA A 52 10.36 8.00 1.56
C ALA A 52 11.33 8.94 0.84
N LEU A 53 10.94 9.53 -0.30
CA LEU A 53 11.72 10.54 -1.01
C LEU A 53 11.43 11.97 -0.56
N ALA A 54 10.18 12.25 -0.17
CA ALA A 54 9.73 13.60 0.17
C ALA A 54 9.99 13.95 1.64
N VAL A 55 9.69 13.06 2.58
CA VAL A 55 9.77 13.35 4.02
C VAL A 55 11.18 13.65 4.50
N PRO A 56 12.25 12.97 4.02
CA PRO A 56 13.63 13.33 4.38
C PRO A 56 14.08 14.72 3.92
N LEU A 57 13.30 15.42 3.10
CA LEU A 57 13.54 16.84 2.78
C LEU A 57 13.13 17.77 3.93
N LEU A 58 12.27 17.30 4.84
CA LEU A 58 11.72 18.06 5.96
C LEU A 58 12.36 17.69 7.30
N LEU A 59 12.88 16.47 7.43
CA LEU A 59 13.44 15.96 8.68
C LEU A 59 14.63 15.01 8.42
N PRO A 60 15.53 14.81 9.41
CA PRO A 60 16.71 13.97 9.22
C PRO A 60 16.36 12.54 8.82
N ALA A 61 17.06 11.99 7.82
CA ALA A 61 16.79 10.64 7.31
C ALA A 61 16.76 9.52 8.38
N PRO A 62 17.61 9.53 9.42
CA PRO A 62 17.51 8.54 10.51
C PRO A 62 16.19 8.63 11.29
N LEU A 63 15.71 9.84 11.56
CA LEU A 63 14.45 10.07 12.26
C LEU A 63 13.27 9.57 11.41
N PHE A 64 13.29 9.83 10.10
CA PHE A 64 12.28 9.30 9.19
C PHE A 64 12.18 7.78 9.27
N ARG A 65 13.33 7.08 9.24
CA ARG A 65 13.36 5.61 9.28
C ARG A 65 12.70 5.06 10.55
N VAL A 66 12.97 5.66 11.71
CA VAL A 66 12.36 5.24 12.99
C VAL A 66 10.87 5.52 13.00
N LEU A 67 10.44 6.73 12.60
CA LEU A 67 9.02 7.09 12.55
C LEU A 67 8.24 6.25 11.55
N PHE A 68 8.85 5.91 10.41
CA PHE A 68 8.24 5.10 9.37
C PHE A 68 7.91 3.68 9.88
N VAL A 69 8.78 3.09 10.70
CA VAL A 69 8.49 1.79 11.33
C VAL A 69 7.28 1.89 12.26
N GLY A 70 7.22 2.92 13.12
CA GLY A 70 6.06 3.14 13.98
C GLY A 70 4.76 3.35 13.20
N TYR A 71 4.81 4.17 12.14
CA TYR A 71 3.71 4.36 11.21
C TYR A 71 3.29 3.04 10.56
N TRP A 72 4.23 2.18 10.17
CA TRP A 72 3.92 0.93 9.48
C TRP A 72 3.05 0.02 10.34
N PHE A 73 3.44 -0.20 11.59
CA PHE A 73 2.66 -0.99 12.53
C PHE A 73 1.32 -0.33 12.84
N TRP A 74 1.36 0.96 13.18
CA TRP A 74 0.15 1.71 13.48
C TRP A 74 -0.86 1.63 12.34
N GLY A 75 -0.48 2.03 11.13
CA GLY A 75 -1.36 2.20 9.98
C GLY A 75 -1.72 0.93 9.22
N ASN A 76 -1.10 -0.23 9.51
CA ASN A 76 -1.37 -1.47 8.79
C ASN A 76 -1.64 -2.69 9.68
N ALA A 77 -1.09 -2.75 10.90
CA ALA A 77 -1.13 -3.96 11.73
C ALA A 77 -2.00 -3.84 12.98
N ILE A 78 -2.13 -2.64 13.57
CA ILE A 78 -2.93 -2.45 14.79
C ILE A 78 -4.42 -2.52 14.46
N SER A 79 -5.18 -3.24 15.29
CA SER A 79 -6.65 -3.34 15.15
C SER A 79 -7.33 -1.97 15.25
N PRO A 80 -8.29 -1.65 14.36
CA PRO A 80 -9.10 -0.42 14.43
C PRO A 80 -9.93 -0.24 15.69
N VAL A 81 -10.24 -1.33 16.39
CA VAL A 81 -11.01 -1.32 17.64
C VAL A 81 -10.11 -1.02 18.85
N ALA A 82 -8.81 -1.31 18.75
CA ALA A 82 -7.87 -1.09 19.84
C ALA A 82 -7.47 0.40 19.97
N MET A 83 -7.29 1.10 18.84
CA MET A 83 -6.99 2.53 18.82
C MET A 83 -7.29 3.15 17.44
N PRO A 84 -7.34 4.48 17.33
CA PRO A 84 -7.41 5.13 16.03
C PRO A 84 -6.23 4.82 15.13
N THR A 85 -6.52 4.31 13.94
CA THR A 85 -5.53 3.87 12.95
C THR A 85 -6.09 3.98 11.53
N LEU A 86 -5.19 3.97 10.54
CA LEU A 86 -5.49 3.80 9.12
C LEU A 86 -5.63 2.33 8.71
N ALA A 87 -5.34 1.36 9.57
CA ALA A 87 -5.42 -0.05 9.23
C ALA A 87 -6.82 -0.39 8.70
N GLN A 88 -6.86 -1.18 7.63
CA GLN A 88 -8.10 -1.64 6.99
C GLN A 88 -8.98 -0.52 6.40
N THR A 89 -8.41 0.67 6.18
CA THR A 89 -9.06 1.79 5.47
C THR A 89 -8.70 1.80 3.98
N VAL A 90 -9.44 2.57 3.17
CA VAL A 90 -9.14 2.77 1.75
C VAL A 90 -7.80 3.48 1.49
N ILE A 91 -7.19 4.08 2.51
CA ILE A 91 -5.88 4.75 2.41
C ILE A 91 -4.74 3.94 3.02
N ALA A 92 -5.02 2.75 3.55
CA ALA A 92 -3.98 1.86 4.04
C ALA A 92 -3.14 1.32 2.85
N PRO A 93 -1.81 1.48 2.87
CA PRO A 93 -0.97 1.04 1.77
C PRO A 93 -0.82 -0.50 1.69
N ILE A 94 -1.35 -1.27 2.64
CA ILE A 94 -1.26 -2.75 2.61
C ILE A 94 -2.14 -3.40 1.53
N GLY A 95 -3.15 -2.67 1.02
CA GLY A 95 -3.95 -3.11 -0.12
C GLY A 95 -5.06 -4.12 0.21
N ASP A 96 -5.61 -4.09 1.43
CA ASP A 96 -6.65 -5.06 1.85
C ASP A 96 -7.92 -5.00 0.99
N TYR A 97 -8.33 -3.80 0.54
CA TYR A 97 -9.51 -3.62 -0.31
C TYR A 97 -9.40 -4.35 -1.67
N PRO A 98 -8.38 -4.06 -2.52
CA PRO A 98 -8.21 -4.79 -3.76
C PRO A 98 -7.95 -6.28 -3.53
N MET A 99 -7.21 -6.65 -2.47
CA MET A 99 -6.95 -8.05 -2.14
C MET A 99 -8.23 -8.83 -1.83
N ARG A 100 -9.14 -8.27 -1.03
CA ARG A 100 -10.44 -8.91 -0.73
C ARG A 100 -11.41 -8.90 -1.90
N VAL A 101 -11.58 -7.76 -2.55
CA VAL A 101 -12.66 -7.58 -3.53
C VAL A 101 -12.32 -8.14 -4.90
N LEU A 102 -11.08 -7.96 -5.36
CA LEU A 102 -10.68 -8.37 -6.71
C LEU A 102 -10.19 -9.82 -6.77
N PHE A 103 -9.61 -10.31 -5.66
CA PHE A 103 -8.99 -11.64 -5.60
C PHE A 103 -9.63 -12.59 -4.58
N GLY A 104 -10.70 -12.17 -3.90
CA GLY A 104 -11.46 -13.03 -2.97
C GLY A 104 -10.70 -13.42 -1.70
N PHE A 105 -9.60 -12.73 -1.38
CA PHE A 105 -8.81 -13.05 -0.20
C PHE A 105 -9.60 -12.72 1.08
N SER A 106 -9.61 -13.65 2.03
CA SER A 106 -10.30 -13.52 3.31
C SER A 106 -9.34 -13.90 4.44
N SER A 107 -9.24 -13.06 5.48
CA SER A 107 -8.56 -13.46 6.72
C SER A 107 -9.35 -14.57 7.41
N ARG A 108 -8.65 -15.31 8.29
CA ARG A 108 -9.22 -16.40 9.10
C ARG A 108 -10.48 -15.98 9.88
N ASP A 109 -10.56 -14.70 10.25
CA ASP A 109 -11.67 -14.13 11.03
C ASP A 109 -12.69 -13.37 10.15
N GLY A 110 -12.55 -13.40 8.81
CA GLY A 110 -13.47 -12.80 7.84
C GLY A 110 -13.46 -11.26 7.74
N THR A 111 -12.79 -10.57 8.66
CA THR A 111 -12.82 -9.10 8.82
C THR A 111 -11.56 -8.43 8.30
N LEU A 112 -11.29 -8.54 6.99
CA LEU A 112 -10.17 -7.81 6.37
C LEU A 112 -10.43 -6.31 6.18
N VAL A 113 -11.65 -5.93 5.79
CA VAL A 113 -12.04 -4.55 5.44
C VAL A 113 -13.53 -4.33 5.71
N GLY A 114 -13.94 -3.05 5.72
CA GLY A 114 -15.30 -2.62 5.98
C GLY A 114 -15.50 -2.03 7.37
N PRO A 115 -16.71 -1.50 7.66
CA PRO A 115 -16.99 -0.85 8.93
C PRO A 115 -16.88 -1.84 10.08
N GLN A 116 -16.27 -1.41 11.19
CA GLN A 116 -16.13 -2.24 12.39
C GLN A 116 -16.80 -1.59 13.60
N PRO A 117 -17.67 -2.31 14.34
CA PRO A 117 -18.26 -1.78 15.57
C PRO A 117 -17.17 -1.32 16.56
N GLY A 118 -17.30 -0.10 17.08
CA GLY A 118 -16.35 0.48 18.03
C GLY A 118 -15.05 1.01 17.41
N ALA A 119 -14.79 0.79 16.12
CA ALA A 119 -13.63 1.37 15.46
C ALA A 119 -13.83 2.88 15.19
N SER A 120 -12.79 3.66 15.48
CA SER A 120 -12.73 5.05 15.04
C SER A 120 -12.43 5.14 13.54
N LEU A 121 -12.74 6.26 12.89
CA LEU A 121 -12.52 6.47 11.44
C LEU A 121 -13.26 5.47 10.53
N ASN A 122 -14.40 4.92 10.96
CA ASN A 122 -15.20 4.00 10.14
C ASN A 122 -15.65 4.60 8.79
N PHE A 123 -15.75 5.92 8.67
CA PHE A 123 -16.04 6.58 7.40
C PHE A 123 -14.92 6.35 6.34
N LEU A 124 -13.70 6.00 6.75
CA LEU A 124 -12.61 5.58 5.87
C LEU A 124 -12.59 4.07 5.61
N ARG A 125 -13.53 3.32 6.19
CA ARG A 125 -13.70 1.87 6.01
C ARG A 125 -15.07 1.56 5.39
N PRO A 126 -15.39 2.08 4.20
CA PRO A 126 -16.64 1.77 3.52
C PRO A 126 -16.76 0.28 3.21
N ASP A 127 -17.98 -0.20 2.92
CA ASP A 127 -18.18 -1.60 2.59
C ASP A 127 -17.31 -2.06 1.39
N PRO A 128 -16.80 -3.31 1.43
CA PRO A 128 -15.98 -3.86 0.36
C PRO A 128 -16.82 -4.07 -0.90
N THR A 129 -16.60 -3.24 -1.91
CA THR A 129 -17.25 -3.29 -3.21
C THR A 129 -16.18 -3.09 -4.29
N PRO A 130 -16.42 -3.50 -5.56
CA PRO A 130 -15.49 -3.22 -6.66
C PRO A 130 -15.09 -1.75 -6.74
N PHE A 131 -16.04 -0.85 -6.47
CA PHE A 131 -15.77 0.58 -6.42
C PHE A 131 -14.75 0.95 -5.34
N THR A 132 -14.89 0.44 -4.11
CA THR A 132 -13.97 0.79 -3.01
C THR A 132 -12.56 0.24 -3.20
N ALA A 133 -12.41 -0.89 -3.91
CA ALA A 133 -11.10 -1.39 -4.33
C ALA A 133 -10.39 -0.44 -5.31
N TRP A 134 -11.06 -0.04 -6.40
CA TRP A 134 -10.50 0.89 -7.36
C TRP A 134 -10.28 2.29 -6.77
N LEU A 135 -11.18 2.73 -5.88
CA LEU A 135 -11.03 3.97 -5.15
C LEU A 135 -9.78 3.97 -4.26
N SER A 136 -9.53 2.87 -3.53
CA SER A 136 -8.32 2.73 -2.71
C SER A 136 -7.05 2.85 -3.55
N ILE A 137 -7.00 2.14 -4.69
CA ILE A 137 -5.88 2.23 -5.64
C ILE A 137 -5.71 3.67 -6.13
N ALA A 138 -6.79 4.31 -6.58
CA ALA A 138 -6.75 5.66 -7.11
C ALA A 138 -6.28 6.69 -6.07
N ILE A 139 -6.72 6.56 -4.81
CA ILE A 139 -6.30 7.44 -3.72
C ILE A 139 -4.80 7.29 -3.44
N LEU A 140 -4.29 6.06 -3.34
CA LEU A 140 -2.86 5.82 -3.09
C LEU A 140 -2.00 6.43 -4.21
N LEU A 141 -2.39 6.23 -5.47
CA LEU A 141 -1.69 6.80 -6.62
C LEU A 141 -1.77 8.33 -6.66
N ALA A 142 -2.95 8.91 -6.37
CA ALA A 142 -3.15 10.35 -6.36
C ALA A 142 -2.31 11.01 -5.25
N ILE A 143 -2.27 10.43 -4.05
CA ILE A 143 -1.44 10.94 -2.95
C ILE A 143 0.04 10.80 -3.31
N ALA A 144 0.47 9.66 -3.86
CA ALA A 144 1.85 9.46 -4.29
C ALA A 144 2.30 10.53 -5.30
N ALA A 145 1.46 10.79 -6.32
CA ALA A 145 1.72 11.81 -7.33
C ALA A 145 1.79 13.22 -6.71
N LEU A 146 0.85 13.56 -5.82
CA LEU A 146 0.82 14.85 -5.13
C LEU A 146 2.07 15.08 -4.28
N VAL A 147 2.51 14.07 -3.53
CA VAL A 147 3.71 14.13 -2.69
C VAL A 147 4.97 14.32 -3.53
N LEU A 148 5.10 13.59 -4.63
CA LEU A 148 6.23 13.76 -5.55
C LEU A 148 6.25 15.15 -6.19
N TYR A 149 5.10 15.63 -6.64
CA TYR A 149 4.96 16.99 -7.19
C TYR A 149 5.36 18.06 -6.17
N ALA A 150 4.90 17.93 -4.92
CA ALA A 150 5.25 18.85 -3.85
C ALA A 150 6.75 18.82 -3.53
N ALA A 151 7.36 17.64 -3.52
CA ALA A 151 8.80 17.48 -3.29
C ALA A 151 9.65 18.12 -4.40
N GLU A 152 9.22 17.99 -5.65
CA GLU A 152 9.87 18.64 -6.80
C GLU A 152 9.76 20.17 -6.70
N ALA A 153 8.55 20.68 -6.44
CA ALA A 153 8.32 22.11 -6.26
C ALA A 153 9.15 22.71 -5.10
N ALA A 154 9.31 21.97 -4.00
CA ALA A 154 10.15 22.38 -2.88
C ALA A 154 11.63 22.45 -3.27
N ARG A 155 12.15 21.42 -3.96
CA ARG A 155 13.55 21.40 -4.44
C ARG A 155 13.86 22.56 -5.38
N ALA A 156 12.97 22.85 -6.32
CA ALA A 156 13.14 23.95 -7.29
C ALA A 156 13.21 25.33 -6.61
N ARG A 157 12.61 25.49 -5.42
CA ARG A 157 12.68 26.73 -4.63
C ARG A 157 13.99 26.87 -3.86
N THR A 158 14.56 25.77 -3.38
CA THR A 158 15.81 25.80 -2.59
C THR A 158 17.06 25.99 -3.45
N THR A 159 16.99 25.71 -4.76
CA THR A 159 18.11 25.89 -5.71
C THR A 159 18.19 27.28 -6.35
N ARG A 160 17.32 28.22 -5.96
CA ARG A 160 17.37 29.64 -6.36
C ARG A 160 17.93 30.47 -5.21
#